data_AF-A0A9D5YJ78-F1
#
_entry.id   AF-A0A9D5YJ78-F1
#
_cell.length_a   1.000
_cell.length_b   1.000
_cell.length_c   1.000
_cell.angle_alpha   90.00
_cell.angle_beta   90.00
_cell.angle_gamma   90.00
#
_symmetry.space_group_name_H-M   'P 1'
#
loop_
_entity.id
_entity.type
_entity.pdbx_description
1 polymer ?
#
loop_
_entity_poly.entity_id
_entity_poly.type
_entity_poly.pdbx_seq_one_letter_code
_entity_poly.pdbx_strand_id
1 'polypeptide(L)' 'MAAKGTRVTEREKEKMWQLYQEGYTFVKIAKQLRRGESTVSRYVHEYEAAIRGAGCVLNRR' A
#
# COMPACT_ATOMS: atom_id res chain seq x y z
N MET A 1 0.09 21.55 -13.58
CA MET A 1 -0.67 20.40 -13.04
C MET A 1 0.33 19.30 -12.70
N ALA A 2 0.32 18.83 -11.44
CA ALA A 2 1.07 17.72 -10.81
C ALA A 2 2.57 17.54 -11.16
N ALA A 3 3.44 17.86 -10.20
CA ALA A 3 4.86 17.53 -10.25
C ALA A 3 5.07 16.00 -10.33
N LYS A 4 5.92 15.59 -11.28
CA LYS A 4 6.28 14.21 -11.61
C LYS A 4 6.75 13.42 -10.38
N GLY A 5 5.98 12.39 -10.03
CA GLY A 5 6.35 11.21 -9.24
C GLY A 5 7.45 11.36 -8.20
N THR A 6 7.11 11.82 -7.00
CA THR A 6 7.92 11.47 -5.81
C THR A 6 7.83 9.96 -5.66
N ARG A 7 8.91 9.25 -6.00
CA ARG A 7 9.03 7.79 -5.80
C ARG A 7 8.63 7.48 -4.36
N VAL A 8 7.56 6.70 -4.19
CA VAL A 8 7.21 6.13 -2.89
C VAL A 8 8.27 5.09 -2.59
N THR A 9 9.00 5.31 -1.50
CA THR A 9 10.05 4.39 -1.06
C THR A 9 9.44 3.08 -0.57
N GLU A 10 10.19 1.97 -0.64
CA GLU A 10 9.70 0.67 -0.14
C GLU A 10 9.26 0.75 1.33
N ARG A 11 9.99 1.52 2.17
CA ARG A 11 9.60 1.80 3.55
C ARG A 11 8.24 2.47 3.68
N GLU A 12 7.91 3.38 2.78
CA GLU A 12 6.58 4.01 2.78
C GLU A 12 5.50 3.03 2.35
N LYS A 13 5.78 2.13 1.40
CA LYS A 13 4.84 1.08 0.98
C LYS A 13 4.54 0.09 2.11
N GLU A 14 5.58 -0.39 2.81
CA GLU A 14 5.40 -1.23 3.99
C GLU A 14 4.56 -0.52 5.06
N LYS A 15 4.82 0.77 5.29
CA LYS A 15 4.06 1.55 6.27
C LYS A 15 2.60 1.74 5.86
N MET A 16 2.32 1.90 4.57
CA MET A 16 0.94 1.91 4.04
C MET A 16 0.23 0.58 4.32
N TRP A 17 0.92 -0.54 4.09
CA TRP A 17 0.38 -1.88 4.34
C TRP A 17 0.14 -2.14 5.83
N GLN A 18 1.08 -1.80 6.70
CA GLN A 18 0.94 -1.94 8.15
C GLN A 18 -0.27 -1.16 8.68
N LEU A 19 -0.40 0.12 8.32
CA LEU A 19 -1.54 0.94 8.74
C LEU A 19 -2.86 0.41 8.18
N TYR A 20 -2.87 -0.17 6.97
CA TYR A 20 -4.05 -0.83 6.43
C TYR A 20 -4.43 -2.07 7.24
N GLN A 21 -3.45 -2.90 7.64
CA GLN A 21 -3.68 -4.06 8.51
C GLN A 21 -4.14 -3.68 9.92
N GLU A 22 -3.69 -2.53 10.43
CA GLU A 22 -4.18 -1.95 11.70
C GLU A 22 -5.63 -1.42 11.61
N GLY A 23 -6.25 -1.42 10.42
CA GLY A 23 -7.64 -1.00 10.20
C GLY A 23 -7.81 0.50 9.89
N TYR A 24 -6.73 1.21 9.56
CA TYR A 24 -6.85 2.61 9.14
C TYR A 24 -7.44 2.72 7.72
N THR A 25 -8.33 3.69 7.55
CA THR A 25 -8.86 4.08 6.23
C THR A 25 -7.79 4.73 5.36
N PHE A 26 -7.86 4.55 4.04
CA PHE A 26 -6.93 5.15 3.07
C PHE A 26 -6.74 6.65 3.24
N VAL A 27 -7.80 7.41 3.57
CA VAL A 27 -7.74 8.85 3.83
C VAL A 27 -6.84 9.19 5.03
N LYS A 28 -6.91 8.41 6.11
CA LYS A 28 -6.06 8.62 7.30
C LYS A 28 -4.60 8.29 7.00
N ILE A 29 -4.36 7.18 6.29
CA ILE A 29 -3.01 6.77 5.86
C ILE A 29 -2.39 7.83 4.94
N ALA A 30 -3.16 8.33 3.98
CA ALA A 30 -2.78 9.39 3.06
C ALA A 30 -2.39 10.68 3.80
N LYS A 31 -3.19 11.10 4.79
CA LYS A 31 -2.88 12.25 5.65
C LYS A 31 -1.59 12.05 6.45
N GLN A 32 -1.42 10.87 7.05
CA GLN A 32 -0.26 10.56 7.91
C GLN A 32 1.05 10.49 7.12
N LEU A 33 1.00 9.97 5.90
CA LEU A 33 2.16 9.87 5.01
C LEU A 33 2.33 11.10 4.09
N ARG A 34 1.41 12.08 4.18
CA ARG A 34 1.33 13.24 3.27
C ARG A 34 1.33 12.82 1.79
N ARG A 35 0.63 11.72 1.49
CA ARG A 35 0.50 11.14 0.14
C ARG A 35 -0.93 11.28 -0.37
N GLY A 36 -1.09 11.13 -1.69
CA GLY A 36 -2.41 11.07 -2.31
C GLY A 36 -3.12 9.77 -1.97
N GLU A 37 -4.44 9.83 -1.73
CA GLU A 37 -5.26 8.65 -1.46
C GLU A 37 -5.18 7.63 -2.59
N SER A 38 -5.20 8.10 -3.85
CA SER A 38 -5.02 7.26 -5.04
C SER A 38 -3.68 6.53 -5.07
N THR A 39 -2.63 7.13 -4.50
CA THR A 39 -1.31 6.51 -4.36
C THR A 39 -1.35 5.40 -3.31
N VAL A 40 -1.96 5.66 -2.16
CA VAL A 40 -2.09 4.67 -1.07
C VAL A 40 -2.90 3.47 -1.53
N SER A 41 -4.08 3.69 -2.13
CA SER A 41 -4.94 2.61 -2.62
C SER A 41 -4.20 1.74 -3.64
N ARG A 42 -3.52 2.34 -4.62
CA ARG A 42 -2.73 1.60 -5.61
C ARG A 42 -1.70 0.67 -4.95
N TYR A 43 -0.89 1.19 -4.03
CA TYR A 43 0.17 0.39 -3.41
C TYR A 43 -0.37 -0.69 -2.48
N VAL A 44 -1.45 -0.43 -1.74
CA VAL A 44 -2.09 -1.44 -0.89
C VAL A 44 -2.62 -2.60 -1.75
N HIS A 45 -3.28 -2.32 -2.88
CA HIS A 45 -3.75 -3.37 -3.79
C HIS A 45 -2.61 -4.14 -4.47
N GLU A 46 -1.53 -3.46 -4.87
CA GLU A 46 -0.34 -4.14 -5.40
C GLU A 46 0.26 -5.10 -4.35
N TYR A 47 0.32 -4.67 -3.08
CA TYR A 47 0.84 -5.48 -1.98
C TYR A 47 -0.07 -6.67 -1.64
N GLU A 48 -1.39 -6.42 -1.61
CA GLU A 48 -2.40 -7.47 -1.45
C GLU A 48 -2.32 -8.50 -2.58
N ALA A 49 -2.20 -8.07 -3.84
CA ALA A 49 -2.06 -8.96 -4.98
C ALA A 49 -0.76 -9.78 -4.91
N ALA A 50 0.35 -9.17 -4.47
CA ALA A 50 1.61 -9.88 -4.24
C ALA A 50 1.48 -10.94 -3.13
N ILE A 51 0.81 -10.62 -2.01
CA ILE A 51 0.55 -11.58 -0.93
C ILE A 51 -0.39 -12.69 -1.38
N ARG A 52 -1.47 -12.38 -2.11
CA ARG A 52 -2.40 -13.40 -2.63
C ARG A 52 -1.70 -14.30 -3.65
N GLY A 53 -0.85 -13.73 -4.51
CA GLY A 53 0.00 -14.48 -5.43
C GLY A 53 1.01 -15.37 -4.70
N ALA A 54 1.64 -14.87 -3.62
CA ALA A 54 2.54 -15.66 -2.78
C ALA A 54 1.79 -16.72 -1.96
N GLY A 55 0.54 -16.44 -1.54
CA GLY A 55 -0.33 -17.38 -0.83
C GLY A 55 -0.71 -18.59 -1.68
N CYS A 56 -0.83 -18.44 -3.00
CA CYS A 56 -0.99 -19.57 -3.92
C CYS A 56 0.20 -20.55 -3.89
N VAL A 57 1.39 -20.11 -3.47
CA VAL A 57 2.57 -20.99 -3.31
C VAL A 57 2.52 -21.77 -2.00
N LEU A 58 1.89 -21.23 -0.95
CA LEU A 58 1.89 -21.81 0.40
C LEU A 58 0.69 -22.71 0.72
N ASN A 59 -0.31 -22.80 -0.15
CA ASN A 59 -1.47 -23.67 0.05
C ASN A 59 -1.69 -24.66 -1.12
N ARG A 60 -0.62 -25.37 -1.51
CA ARG A 60 -0.74 -26.72 -2.07
C ARG A 60 -0.64 -27.71 -0.90
N ARG A 61 -1.80 -28.10 -0.37
CA ARG A 61 -1.92 -29.22 0.56
C ARG A 61 -2.23 -30.49 -0.22
#